data_AF-A0A1F8RXC8-F1
#
_entry.id   AF-A0A1F8RXC8-F1
#
_cell.length_a   1.000
_cell.length_b   1.000
_cell.length_c   1.000
_cell.angle_alpha   90.00
_cell.angle_beta   90.00
_cell.angle_gamma   90.00
#
_symmetry.space_group_name_H-M   'P 1'
#
loop_
_entity.id
_entity.type
_entity.pdbx_description
1 polymer ?
#
loop_
_entity_poly.entity_id
_entity_poly.type
_entity_poly.pdbx_seq_one_letter_code
_entity_poly.pdbx_strand_id
1 'polypeptide(L)'
;MAKATTPKPGRVRIENVNHPGSSTAVDAGLYNAMREALLAVLPDGAPGMTESQMRQAVLRKLPEDLFPGGERAGWWSKAVQLDLEAKAIIVRESSRPLRWHRAPENAEAAGAPTPDSPARTRAEALNAELRRREGLSRR
;
A
#
# COMPACT_ATOMS: atom_id res chain seq x y z
N MET A 1 6.22 37.87 12.59
CA MET A 1 6.03 36.41 12.75
C MET A 1 6.65 35.73 11.53
N ALA A 2 7.80 35.07 11.70
CA ALA A 2 8.53 34.45 10.60
C ALA A 2 7.72 33.27 10.05
N LYS A 3 7.47 33.24 8.73
CA LYS A 3 6.96 32.04 8.06
C LYS A 3 8.05 30.98 8.16
N ALA A 4 7.82 29.92 8.94
CA ALA A 4 8.68 28.76 8.95
C ALA A 4 8.67 28.15 7.53
N THR A 5 9.82 28.23 6.85
CA THR A 5 10.05 27.56 5.59
C THR A 5 10.23 26.08 5.89
N THR A 6 9.14 25.31 5.86
CA THR A 6 9.20 23.86 5.96
C THR A 6 10.11 23.33 4.84
N PRO A 7 11.17 22.55 5.14
CA PRO A 7 11.96 21.92 4.10
C PRO A 7 11.03 21.10 3.20
N LYS A 8 11.24 21.13 1.88
CA LYS A 8 10.43 20.35 0.94
C LYS A 8 10.40 18.89 1.39
N PRO A 9 9.25 18.36 1.84
CA PRO A 9 9.16 16.97 2.23
C PRO A 9 9.45 16.11 0.99
N GLY A 10 10.18 15.01 1.17
CA GLY A 10 10.40 14.04 0.11
C GLY A 10 9.07 13.58 -0.49
N ARG A 11 9.10 13.06 -1.73
CA ARG A 11 7.90 12.50 -2.37
C ARG A 11 8.04 11.01 -2.60
N VAL A 12 6.94 10.29 -2.40
CA VAL A 12 6.83 8.85 -2.67
C VAL A 12 5.82 8.60 -3.78
N ARG A 13 6.07 7.57 -4.59
CA ARG A 13 5.11 7.10 -5.59
C ARG A 13 4.17 6.08 -4.96
N ILE A 14 2.87 6.34 -5.09
CA ILE A 14 1.81 5.43 -4.68
C ILE A 14 1.08 4.88 -5.89
N GLU A 15 0.60 3.66 -5.75
CA GLU A 15 -0.19 2.92 -6.73
C GLU A 15 -1.64 2.79 -6.26
N ASN A 16 -2.51 2.29 -7.14
CA ASN A 16 -3.89 2.03 -6.80
C ASN A 16 -4.31 0.71 -7.44
N VAL A 17 -4.72 -0.25 -6.62
CA VAL A 17 -5.16 -1.57 -7.09
C VAL A 17 -6.30 -1.52 -8.10
N ASN A 18 -7.15 -0.49 -8.06
CA ASN A 18 -8.25 -0.30 -9.01
C ASN A 18 -7.81 0.31 -10.35
N HIS A 19 -6.60 0.88 -10.42
CA HIS A 19 -6.03 1.52 -11.61
C HIS A 19 -4.57 1.07 -11.81
N PRO A 20 -4.35 -0.21 -12.16
CA PRO A 20 -3.01 -0.77 -12.29
C PRO A 20 -2.20 -0.08 -13.40
N GLY A 21 -0.89 0.03 -13.20
CA GLY A 21 0.03 0.67 -14.15
C GLY A 21 0.14 2.19 -14.04
N SER A 22 -0.65 2.84 -13.17
CA SER A 22 -0.54 4.26 -12.86
C SER A 22 0.08 4.48 -11.47
N SER A 23 0.90 5.52 -11.34
CA SER A 23 1.45 5.96 -10.06
C SER A 23 1.36 7.46 -9.89
N THR A 24 1.16 7.92 -8.65
CA THR A 24 1.08 9.35 -8.30
C THR A 24 2.12 9.68 -7.23
N ALA A 25 2.76 10.85 -7.35
CA ALA A 25 3.74 11.32 -6.37
C ALA A 25 3.08 12.14 -5.26
N VAL A 26 3.15 11.66 -4.02
CA VAL A 26 2.56 12.28 -2.83
C VAL A 26 3.61 12.63 -1.80
N ASP A 27 3.23 13.40 -0.79
CA ASP A 27 4.07 13.75 0.36
C ASP A 27 4.53 12.49 1.13
N ALA A 28 5.84 12.35 1.35
CA ALA A 28 6.40 11.18 2.03
C ALA A 28 6.08 11.14 3.52
N GLY A 29 6.04 12.29 4.20
CA GLY A 29 5.78 12.35 5.65
C GLY A 29 4.36 11.93 5.96
N LEU A 30 3.39 12.52 5.26
CA LEU A 30 1.98 12.17 5.38
C LEU A 30 1.70 10.72 4.99
N TYR A 31 2.35 10.23 3.92
CA TYR A 31 2.23 8.84 3.51
C TYR A 31 2.75 7.88 4.58
N ASN A 32 3.97 8.10 5.07
CA ASN A 32 4.61 7.20 6.04
C ASN A 32 3.84 7.17 7.36
N ALA A 33 3.42 8.33 7.89
CA ALA A 33 2.63 8.40 9.09
C ALA A 33 1.29 7.65 8.96
N MET A 34 0.59 7.80 7.84
CA MET A 34 -0.65 7.07 7.59
C MET A 34 -0.42 5.56 7.38
N ARG A 35 0.67 5.19 6.68
CA ARG A 35 1.07 3.79 6.47
C ARG A 35 1.36 3.10 7.79
N GLU A 36 2.15 3.72 8.65
CA GLU A 36 2.46 3.20 9.98
C GLU A 36 1.20 3.05 10.84
N ALA A 37 0.34 4.09 10.85
CA ALA A 37 -0.94 4.04 11.58
C ALA A 37 -1.85 2.90 11.08
N LEU A 38 -1.98 2.74 9.75
CA LEU A 38 -2.77 1.65 9.14
C LEU A 38 -2.23 0.28 9.50
N LEU A 39 -0.93 0.05 9.31
CA LEU A 39 -0.32 -1.24 9.62
C LEU A 39 -0.38 -1.57 11.12
N ALA A 40 -0.35 -0.56 11.99
CA ALA A 40 -0.45 -0.75 13.43
C ALA A 40 -1.87 -1.09 13.92
N VAL A 41 -2.94 -0.78 13.15
CA VAL A 41 -4.33 -1.11 13.54
C VAL A 41 -4.84 -2.39 12.89
N LEU A 42 -4.31 -2.76 11.73
CA LEU A 42 -4.78 -3.96 11.04
C LEU A 42 -4.39 -5.23 11.82
N PRO A 43 -5.25 -6.26 11.85
CA PRO A 43 -4.88 -7.58 12.33
C PRO A 43 -3.76 -8.21 11.48
N ASP A 44 -3.02 -9.17 12.03
CA ASP A 44 -2.04 -10.00 11.33
C ASP A 44 -2.65 -11.10 10.45
N GLY A 45 -3.94 -11.39 10.60
CA GLY A 45 -4.66 -12.38 9.82
C GLY A 45 -6.17 -12.15 9.83
N ALA A 46 -6.90 -13.06 9.20
CA ALA A 46 -8.36 -13.04 9.23
C ALA A 46 -8.89 -13.42 10.63
N PRO A 47 -10.02 -12.84 11.10
CA PRO A 47 -10.82 -11.85 10.40
C PRO A 47 -10.25 -10.43 10.49
N GLY A 48 -10.31 -9.73 9.37
CA GLY A 48 -9.84 -8.37 9.23
C GLY A 48 -10.80 -7.30 9.77
N MET A 49 -10.32 -6.05 9.74
CA MET A 49 -11.10 -4.87 10.07
C MET A 49 -11.87 -4.34 8.86
N THR A 50 -13.09 -3.86 9.09
CA THR A 50 -13.83 -3.10 8.08
C THR A 50 -13.19 -1.74 7.83
N GLU A 51 -13.50 -1.12 6.69
CA GLU A 51 -13.02 0.23 6.35
C GLU A 51 -13.39 1.27 7.43
N SER A 52 -14.62 1.19 7.99
CA SER A 52 -15.07 2.10 9.04
C SER A 52 -14.27 1.94 10.34
N GLN A 53 -14.03 0.68 10.76
CA GLN A 53 -13.20 0.39 11.94
C GLN A 53 -11.77 0.87 11.75
N MET A 54 -11.20 0.62 10.57
CA MET A 54 -9.85 1.05 10.20
C MET A 54 -9.72 2.57 10.29
N ARG A 55 -10.63 3.34 9.66
CA ARG A 55 -10.62 4.82 9.72
C ARG A 55 -10.71 5.36 11.15
N GLN A 56 -11.57 4.80 11.99
CA GLN A 56 -11.69 5.25 13.38
C GLN A 56 -10.44 4.92 14.21
N ALA A 57 -9.82 3.77 13.94
CA ALA A 57 -8.63 3.33 14.67
C ALA A 57 -7.39 4.13 14.29
N VAL A 58 -7.19 4.46 13.01
CA VAL A 58 -6.01 5.22 12.57
C VAL A 58 -5.97 6.64 13.12
N LEU A 59 -7.11 7.32 13.27
CA LEU A 59 -7.16 8.70 13.78
C LEU A 59 -6.47 8.85 15.15
N ARG A 60 -6.56 7.84 16.02
CA ARG A 60 -5.93 7.85 17.34
C ARG A 60 -4.41 7.64 17.31
N LYS A 61 -3.83 7.32 16.15
CA LYS A 61 -2.41 7.04 15.96
C LYS A 61 -1.70 8.07 15.10
N LEU A 62 -2.43 8.98 14.48
CA LEU A 62 -1.82 9.99 13.61
C LEU A 62 -1.16 11.07 14.46
N PRO A 63 0.03 11.55 14.06
CA PRO A 63 0.70 12.60 14.78
C PRO A 63 0.08 13.97 14.40
N GLU A 64 -0.17 14.81 15.41
CA GLU A 64 -0.89 16.09 15.27
C GLU A 64 -0.15 17.12 14.41
N ASP A 65 1.17 17.02 14.29
CA ASP A 65 2.00 17.90 13.45
C ASP A 65 1.77 17.67 11.95
N LEU A 66 1.43 16.44 11.56
CA LEU A 66 1.14 16.06 10.17
C LEU A 66 -0.36 16.02 9.87
N PHE A 67 -1.18 15.62 10.85
CA PHE A 67 -2.63 15.49 10.72
C PHE A 67 -3.35 16.24 11.85
N PRO A 68 -3.27 17.58 11.90
CA PRO A 68 -3.88 18.36 12.97
C PRO A 68 -5.39 18.11 13.03
N GLY A 69 -5.89 17.62 14.16
CA GLY A 69 -7.29 17.25 14.33
C GLY A 69 -7.80 16.19 13.34
N GLY A 70 -6.90 15.42 12.71
CA GLY A 70 -7.25 14.41 11.70
C GLY A 70 -7.65 14.98 10.33
N GLU A 71 -7.31 16.24 10.03
CA GLU A 71 -7.63 16.84 8.74
C GLU A 71 -7.06 16.00 7.58
N ARG A 72 -7.86 15.79 6.51
CA ARG A 72 -7.49 15.01 5.32
C ARG A 72 -7.17 13.53 5.57
N ALA A 73 -7.28 13.04 6.81
CA ALA A 73 -6.99 11.65 7.18
C ALA A 73 -7.85 10.65 6.40
N GLY A 74 -9.09 11.02 6.04
CA GLY A 74 -9.97 10.16 5.23
C GLY A 74 -9.41 9.86 3.84
N TRP A 75 -8.92 10.89 3.12
CA TRP A 75 -8.31 10.70 1.80
C TRP A 75 -7.00 9.91 1.91
N TRP A 76 -6.16 10.26 2.88
CA TRP A 76 -4.88 9.58 3.09
C TRP A 76 -5.07 8.12 3.49
N SER A 77 -6.01 7.81 4.39
CA SER A 77 -6.34 6.44 4.77
C SER A 77 -6.75 5.63 3.55
N LYS A 78 -7.59 6.18 2.66
CA LYS A 78 -8.00 5.48 1.44
C LYS A 78 -6.86 5.32 0.43
N ALA A 79 -6.10 6.37 0.19
CA ALA A 79 -4.98 6.36 -0.76
C ALA A 79 -3.91 5.34 -0.33
N VAL A 80 -3.52 5.35 0.94
CA VAL A 80 -2.54 4.39 1.47
C VAL A 80 -3.11 2.98 1.51
N GLN A 81 -4.39 2.79 1.88
CA GLN A 81 -5.03 1.48 1.80
C GLN A 81 -4.90 0.88 0.38
N LEU A 82 -5.31 1.62 -0.65
CA LEU A 82 -5.28 1.14 -2.04
C LEU A 82 -3.87 0.86 -2.56
N ASP A 83 -2.89 1.64 -2.10
CA ASP A 83 -1.47 1.44 -2.40
C ASP A 83 -0.92 0.18 -1.71
N LEU A 84 -1.26 -0.04 -0.44
CA LEU A 84 -0.86 -1.26 0.28
C LEU A 84 -1.50 -2.52 -0.30
N GLU A 85 -2.73 -2.41 -0.83
CA GLU A 85 -3.39 -3.49 -1.57
C GLU A 85 -2.68 -3.76 -2.91
N ALA A 86 -2.34 -2.71 -3.67
CA ALA A 86 -1.59 -2.85 -4.92
C ALA A 86 -0.22 -3.52 -4.70
N LYS A 87 0.43 -3.19 -3.58
CA LYS A 87 1.72 -3.75 -3.16
C LYS A 87 1.62 -5.10 -2.44
N ALA A 88 0.41 -5.66 -2.29
CA ALA A 88 0.16 -6.91 -1.57
C ALA A 88 0.68 -6.94 -0.11
N ILE A 89 0.74 -5.78 0.55
CA ILE A 89 1.13 -5.66 1.97
C ILE A 89 -0.08 -5.93 2.88
N ILE A 90 -1.29 -5.67 2.40
CA ILE A 90 -2.55 -5.98 3.08
C ILE A 90 -3.46 -6.77 2.14
N VAL A 91 -4.32 -7.60 2.72
CA VAL A 91 -5.24 -8.46 1.97
C VAL A 91 -6.67 -7.98 2.20
N ARG A 92 -7.45 -7.91 1.12
CA ARG A 92 -8.90 -7.68 1.14
C ARG A 92 -9.63 -9.01 1.14
N GLU A 93 -10.45 -9.24 2.15
CA GLU A 93 -11.32 -10.41 2.23
C GLU A 93 -12.53 -10.27 1.30
N SER A 94 -12.97 -11.39 0.74
CA SER A 94 -14.25 -11.48 0.02
C SER A 94 -15.41 -11.59 1.03
N SER A 95 -15.66 -10.51 1.76
CA SER A 95 -16.68 -10.43 2.82
C SER A 95 -17.67 -9.29 2.60
N ARG A 96 -18.82 -9.34 3.28
CA ARG A 96 -19.81 -8.24 3.31
C ARG A 96 -20.12 -7.88 4.77
N PRO A 97 -19.70 -6.70 5.27
CA PRO A 97 -18.86 -5.69 4.61
C PRO A 97 -17.43 -6.20 4.33
N LEU A 98 -16.73 -5.52 3.41
CA LEU A 98 -15.32 -5.80 3.12
C LEU A 98 -14.44 -5.64 4.36
N ARG A 99 -13.42 -6.49 4.47
CA ARG A 99 -12.47 -6.51 5.57
C ARG A 99 -11.04 -6.57 5.06
N TRP A 100 -10.12 -6.05 5.87
CA TRP A 100 -8.69 -6.04 5.58
C TRP A 100 -7.88 -6.52 6.78
N HIS A 101 -6.86 -7.29 6.50
CA HIS A 101 -5.81 -7.67 7.46
C HIS A 101 -4.44 -7.51 6.79
N ARG A 102 -3.36 -7.49 7.57
CA ARG A 102 -2.00 -7.55 7.01
C ARG A 102 -1.85 -8.85 6.25
N ALA A 103 -1.14 -8.80 5.13
CA ALA A 103 -0.69 -10.04 4.51
C ALA A 103 0.12 -10.82 5.56
N PRO A 104 0.00 -12.15 5.63
CA PRO A 104 0.95 -12.93 6.41
C PRO A 104 2.33 -12.49 5.93
N GLU A 105 3.14 -11.98 6.86
CA GLU A 105 4.54 -11.71 6.59
C GLU A 105 5.07 -12.95 5.89
N ASN A 106 5.78 -12.81 4.76
CA ASN A 106 6.49 -13.93 4.19
C ASN A 106 7.27 -14.58 5.34
N ALA A 107 6.83 -15.75 5.81
CA ALA A 107 7.56 -16.55 6.79
C ALA A 107 8.98 -16.92 6.29
N GLU A 108 9.31 -16.54 5.06
CA GLU A 108 10.60 -16.66 4.39
C GLU A 108 11.52 -15.42 4.54
N ALA A 109 11.10 -14.29 5.12
CA ALA A 109 11.95 -13.09 5.22
C ALA A 109 12.98 -13.13 6.37
N ALA A 110 13.01 -14.21 7.18
CA ALA A 110 14.05 -14.48 8.18
C ALA A 110 15.21 -15.36 7.67
N GLY A 111 15.26 -15.72 6.37
CA GLY A 111 16.42 -16.43 5.83
C GLY A 111 16.40 -16.74 4.34
N ALA A 112 17.00 -15.84 3.53
CA ALA A 112 17.51 -16.10 2.16
C ALA A 112 16.49 -16.62 1.10
N PRO A 113 16.79 -16.54 -0.22
CA PRO A 113 15.76 -16.55 -1.25
C PRO A 113 15.37 -17.97 -1.68
N THR A 114 14.08 -18.32 -1.61
CA THR A 114 13.53 -19.52 -2.26
C THR A 114 12.84 -19.16 -3.59
N PRO A 115 13.18 -19.78 -4.72
CA PRO A 115 12.63 -19.45 -6.04
C PRO A 115 11.51 -20.42 -6.44
N ASP A 116 10.33 -20.39 -5.81
CA ASP A 116 9.23 -21.28 -6.26
C ASP A 116 7.81 -20.79 -5.88
N SER A 117 7.49 -19.54 -6.21
CA SER A 117 6.10 -19.05 -6.13
C SER A 117 5.40 -19.12 -7.50
N PRO A 118 4.37 -19.97 -7.67
CA PRO A 118 3.72 -20.23 -8.97
C PRO A 118 2.99 -19.01 -9.56
N ALA A 119 2.66 -18.03 -8.71
CA ALA A 119 2.04 -16.78 -9.14
C ALA A 119 3.03 -15.83 -9.85
N ARG A 120 4.32 -15.84 -9.48
CA ARG A 120 5.37 -15.09 -10.18
C ARG A 120 5.71 -15.72 -11.51
N THR A 121 5.75 -17.05 -11.58
CA THR A 121 6.05 -17.80 -12.81
C THR A 121 5.06 -17.46 -13.93
N ARG A 122 3.77 -17.26 -13.62
CA ARG A 122 2.76 -16.89 -14.63
C ARG A 122 2.92 -15.46 -15.14
N ALA A 123 3.25 -14.51 -14.27
CA ALA A 123 3.47 -13.11 -14.64
C ALA A 123 4.80 -12.93 -15.39
N GLU A 124 5.85 -13.65 -15.00
CA GLU A 124 7.14 -13.67 -15.70
C GLU A 124 7.04 -14.39 -17.05
N ALA A 125 6.28 -15.48 -17.14
CA ALA A 125 6.01 -16.15 -18.41
C ALA A 125 5.23 -15.25 -19.38
N LEU A 126 4.23 -14.51 -18.90
CA LEU A 126 3.50 -13.53 -19.70
C LEU A 126 4.41 -12.38 -20.17
N ASN A 127 5.26 -11.86 -19.29
CA ASN A 127 6.21 -10.79 -19.64
C ASN A 127 7.32 -11.26 -20.61
N ALA A 128 7.78 -12.50 -20.48
CA ALA A 128 8.76 -13.10 -21.40
C ALA A 128 8.16 -13.37 -22.79
N GLU A 129 6.89 -13.81 -22.83
CA GLU A 129 6.15 -14.05 -24.07
C GLU A 129 5.90 -12.74 -24.83
N LEU A 130 5.55 -11.65 -24.11
CA LEU A 130 5.41 -10.32 -24.68
C LEU A 130 6.72 -9.82 -25.30
N ARG A 131 7.85 -9.96 -24.60
CA ARG A 131 9.18 -9.56 -25.13
C ARG A 131 9.62 -10.37 -26.35
N ARG A 132 9.28 -11.66 -26.43
CA ARG A 132 9.55 -12.49 -27.63
C ARG A 132 8.76 -12.01 -28.84
N ARG A 133 7.47 -11.69 -28.66
CA ARG A 133 6.62 -11.17 -29.74
C ARG A 133 7.09 -9.80 -30.24
N GLU A 134 7.55 -8.93 -29.34
CA GLU A 134 8.10 -7.62 -29.72
C GLU A 134 9.46 -7.71 -30.43
N GLY A 135 10.27 -8.73 -30.14
CA GLY A 135 11.54 -8.98 -30.84
C GLY A 135 11.38 -9.58 -32.24
N LEU A 136 10.34 -10.39 -32.46
CA LEU A 136 9.99 -10.98 -33.77
C LEU A 136 9.34 -9.98 -34.73
N SER A 137 8.73 -8.91 -34.20
CA SER A 137 8.10 -7.86 -35.01
C SER A 137 9.08 -6.79 -35.52
N ARG A 138 10.39 -6.88 -35.21
CA ARG A 138 11.43 -5.94 -35.66
C ARG A 138 12.55 -6.62 -36.47
N ARG A 139 12.24 -7.70 -37.18
CA ARG A 139 13.12 -8.32 -38.18
C ARG A 139 12.40 -8.42 -39.52
#